data_AF-A0A7S2EN58-F1
#
_entry.id   AF-A0A7S2EN58-F1
#
_cell.length_a   1.000
_cell.length_b   1.000
_cell.length_c   1.000
_cell.angle_alpha   90.00
_cell.angle_beta   90.00
_cell.angle_gamma   90.00
#
_symmetry.space_group_name_H-M   'P 1'
#
loop_
_entity.id
_entity.type
_entity.pdbx_description
1 polymer ?
#
loop_
_entity_poly.entity_id
_entity_poly.type
_entity_poly.pdbx_seq_one_letter_code
_entity_poly.pdbx_strand_id
1 'polypeptide(L)'
;MDGVIRTVVGYTGGKEKNPTYRKIKDSTESILIEYNPDIITFEDIIAEWSRMHAPDSQSWSRQYRSAIFYVDEEQKRIAEETVNALKGGSKGKKIYTDIEPVSAFYRAEEYHQDYYRKQRG
;
A
#
# COMPACT_ATOMS: atom_id res chain seq x y z
N MET A 1 -5.37 -6.05 -13.73
CA MET A 1 -5.02 -7.22 -12.92
C MET A 1 -6.31 -7.99 -12.72
N ASP A 2 -6.48 -9.09 -13.43
CA ASP A 2 -7.68 -9.92 -13.30
C ASP A 2 -7.72 -10.51 -11.88
N GLY A 3 -8.91 -10.66 -11.32
CA GLY A 3 -9.08 -11.12 -9.92
C GLY A 3 -9.14 -9.99 -8.88
N VAL A 4 -8.75 -8.76 -9.22
CA VAL A 4 -9.03 -7.59 -8.36
C VAL A 4 -10.50 -7.23 -8.48
N ILE A 5 -11.24 -7.29 -7.37
CA ILE A 5 -12.68 -7.05 -7.30
C ILE A 5 -12.96 -5.56 -7.08
N ARG A 6 -12.21 -4.94 -6.16
CA ARG A 6 -12.41 -3.55 -5.77
C ARG A 6 -11.12 -2.91 -5.28
N THR A 7 -10.99 -1.63 -5.57
CA THR A 7 -9.97 -0.77 -4.99
C THR A 7 -10.62 0.42 -4.28
N VAL A 8 -10.06 0.80 -3.14
CA VAL A 8 -10.48 1.99 -2.39
C VAL A 8 -9.23 2.73 -1.93
N VAL A 9 -9.12 4.02 -2.27
CA VAL A 9 -8.04 4.86 -1.74
C VAL A 9 -8.43 5.47 -0.39
N GLY A 10 -7.46 5.65 0.50
CA GLY A 10 -7.72 6.06 1.87
C GLY A 10 -6.45 6.28 2.69
N TYR A 11 -6.62 6.25 4.00
CA TYR A 11 -5.60 6.54 4.99
C TYR A 11 -5.57 5.43 6.04
N THR A 12 -4.37 4.92 6.36
CA THR A 12 -4.17 3.95 7.46
C THR A 12 -2.75 4.06 8.03
N GLY A 13 -2.43 3.29 9.07
CA GLY A 13 -1.11 3.27 9.71
C GLY A 13 -0.85 4.43 10.68
N GLY A 14 -1.84 5.28 10.91
CA GLY A 14 -1.83 6.34 11.92
C GLY A 14 -2.68 5.99 13.14
N LYS A 15 -2.52 6.73 14.24
CA LYS A 15 -3.28 6.55 15.49
C LYS A 15 -4.58 7.35 15.53
N GLU A 16 -4.71 8.31 14.62
CA GLU A 16 -5.76 9.31 14.64
C GLU A 16 -7.05 8.79 14.01
N LYS A 17 -8.18 9.19 14.59
CA LYS A 17 -9.49 8.82 14.04
C LYS A 17 -9.90 9.79 12.95
N ASN A 18 -10.49 9.27 11.88
CA ASN A 18 -11.04 10.03 10.76
C ASN A 18 -10.05 11.05 10.16
N PRO A 19 -8.84 10.64 9.76
CA PRO A 19 -7.94 11.49 8.97
C PRO A 19 -8.63 11.95 7.67
N THR A 20 -8.27 13.14 7.22
CA THR A 20 -8.67 13.73 5.93
C THR A 20 -7.40 14.13 5.20
N TYR A 21 -7.48 14.40 3.89
CA TYR A 21 -6.31 14.82 3.13
C TYR A 21 -5.60 16.04 3.77
N ARG A 22 -6.39 17.02 4.27
CA ARG A 22 -5.86 18.23 4.92
C ARG A 22 -5.37 18.00 6.36
N LYS A 23 -5.73 16.88 6.99
CA LYS A 23 -5.41 16.55 8.40
C LYS A 23 -4.97 15.09 8.51
N ILE A 24 -4.03 14.68 7.67
CA ILE A 24 -3.58 13.28 7.59
C ILE A 24 -2.72 12.85 8.78
N LYS A 25 -2.04 13.81 9.42
CA LYS A 25 -1.18 13.64 10.60
C LYS A 25 -0.15 12.51 10.39
N ASP A 26 -0.31 11.40 11.10
CA ASP A 26 0.58 10.24 11.10
C ASP A 26 0.05 9.08 10.23
N SER A 27 -1.04 9.30 9.48
CA SER A 27 -1.54 8.30 8.54
C SER A 27 -0.76 8.33 7.22
N THR A 28 -0.79 7.21 6.51
CA THR A 28 -0.16 7.02 5.20
C THR A 28 -1.26 6.89 4.15
N GLU A 29 -1.09 7.56 3.01
CA GLU A 29 -1.96 7.36 1.84
C GLU A 29 -1.83 5.93 1.35
N SER A 30 -2.95 5.24 1.25
CA SER A 30 -3.00 3.80 1.06
C SER A 30 -4.12 3.40 0.13
N ILE A 31 -3.98 2.23 -0.47
CA ILE A 31 -5.00 1.56 -1.26
C ILE A 31 -5.41 0.27 -0.54
N LEU A 32 -6.70 0.09 -0.34
CA LEU A 32 -7.30 -1.18 0.07
C LEU A 32 -7.72 -1.92 -1.19
N ILE A 33 -7.28 -3.17 -1.32
CA ILE A 33 -7.54 -4.04 -2.47
C ILE A 33 -8.34 -5.25 -1.98
N GLU A 34 -9.56 -5.40 -2.49
CA GLU A 34 -10.34 -6.64 -2.35
C GLU A 34 -10.10 -7.47 -3.61
N TYR A 35 -9.71 -8.73 -3.45
CA TYR A 35 -9.35 -9.62 -4.55
C TYR A 35 -9.88 -11.04 -4.33
N ASN A 36 -10.01 -11.80 -5.42
CA ASN A 36 -10.36 -13.21 -5.37
C ASN A 36 -9.08 -14.07 -5.31
N PRO A 37 -8.78 -14.76 -4.19
CA PRO A 37 -7.57 -15.58 -4.04
C PRO A 37 -7.53 -16.79 -4.98
N ASP A 38 -8.66 -17.21 -5.56
CA ASP A 38 -8.69 -18.29 -6.57
C ASP A 38 -8.19 -17.83 -7.95
N ILE A 39 -8.06 -16.51 -8.18
CA ILE A 39 -7.67 -15.93 -9.47
C ILE A 39 -6.31 -15.22 -9.38
N ILE A 40 -6.06 -14.51 -8.27
CA ILE A 40 -4.83 -13.74 -8.06
C ILE A 40 -4.36 -13.88 -6.62
N THR A 41 -3.05 -14.00 -6.43
CA THR A 41 -2.46 -14.16 -5.09
C THR A 41 -2.05 -12.81 -4.48
N PHE A 42 -1.82 -12.80 -3.18
CA PHE A 42 -1.26 -11.62 -2.51
C PHE A 42 0.15 -11.31 -3.02
N GLU A 43 0.95 -12.35 -3.28
CA GLU A 43 2.27 -12.29 -3.89
C GLU A 43 2.24 -11.52 -5.22
N ASP A 44 1.29 -11.84 -6.11
CA ASP A 44 1.15 -11.16 -7.40
C ASP A 44 0.84 -9.67 -7.23
N ILE A 45 -0.02 -9.34 -6.26
CA ILE A 45 -0.42 -7.96 -5.95
C ILE A 45 0.78 -7.16 -5.45
N ILE A 46 1.54 -7.68 -4.48
CA ILE A 46 2.69 -6.96 -3.94
C ILE A 46 3.88 -6.94 -4.91
N ALA A 47 4.02 -7.95 -5.76
CA ALA A 47 5.01 -7.95 -6.83
C ALA A 47 4.73 -6.80 -7.81
N GLU A 48 3.48 -6.61 -8.22
CA GLU A 48 3.13 -5.48 -9.08
C GLU A 48 3.28 -4.14 -8.36
N TRP A 49 2.81 -4.03 -7.11
CA TRP A 49 3.03 -2.84 -6.27
C TRP A 49 4.51 -2.45 -6.19
N SER A 50 5.40 -3.45 -6.04
CA SER A 50 6.84 -3.20 -5.95
C SER A 50 7.47 -2.62 -7.24
N ARG A 51 6.85 -2.87 -8.40
CA ARG A 51 7.28 -2.31 -9.69
C ARG A 51 6.80 -0.87 -9.91
N MET A 52 5.73 -0.47 -9.23
CA MET A 52 5.07 0.84 -9.43
C MET A 52 5.71 1.99 -8.66
N HIS A 53 6.68 1.73 -7.77
CA HIS A 53 7.34 2.77 -6.98
C HIS A 53 8.80 2.44 -6.67
N ALA A 54 9.53 3.37 -6.05
CA ALA A 54 10.94 3.23 -5.68
C ALA A 54 11.09 2.92 -4.17
N PRO A 55 11.11 1.65 -3.74
CA PRO A 55 11.19 1.26 -2.32
C PRO A 55 12.58 1.55 -1.69
N ASP A 56 13.59 1.86 -2.51
CA ASP A 56 14.95 2.22 -2.10
C ASP A 56 15.12 3.73 -1.82
N SER A 57 14.06 4.51 -1.96
CA SER A 57 14.05 5.95 -1.75
C SER A 57 13.36 6.30 -0.42
N GLN A 58 14.09 6.90 0.51
CA GLN A 58 13.53 7.33 1.78
C GLN A 58 12.50 8.44 1.56
N SER A 59 11.31 8.27 2.12
CA SER A 59 10.31 9.33 2.19
C SER A 59 10.56 10.23 3.40
N TRP A 60 10.48 11.54 3.19
CA TRP A 60 10.55 12.55 4.26
C TRP A 60 9.19 12.80 4.95
N SER A 61 8.12 12.19 4.42
CA SER A 61 6.77 12.33 4.95
C SER A 61 6.15 10.96 5.21
N ARG A 62 5.55 10.81 6.40
CA ARG A 62 4.79 9.60 6.76
C ARG A 62 3.58 9.39 5.85
N GLN A 63 3.06 10.46 5.23
CA GLN A 63 1.98 10.41 4.25
C GLN A 63 2.35 9.58 3.01
N TYR A 64 3.59 9.70 2.53
CA TYR A 64 4.05 9.11 1.25
C TYR A 64 5.12 8.03 1.46
N ARG A 65 5.20 7.42 2.63
CA ARG A 65 6.15 6.33 2.87
C ARG A 65 5.72 5.06 2.14
N SER A 66 6.70 4.22 1.81
CA SER A 66 6.43 2.86 1.33
C SER A 66 6.07 1.98 2.54
N ALA A 67 4.88 1.38 2.52
CA ALA A 67 4.42 0.49 3.59
C ALA A 67 3.49 -0.60 3.05
N ILE A 68 3.58 -1.79 3.64
CA ILE A 68 2.65 -2.91 3.45
C ILE A 68 1.92 -3.14 4.77
N PHE A 69 0.59 -3.12 4.74
CA PHE A 69 -0.27 -3.36 5.89
C PHE A 69 -0.89 -4.75 5.80
N TYR A 70 -0.36 -5.72 6.53
CA TYR A 70 -0.83 -7.12 6.46
C TYR A 70 -2.04 -7.37 7.37
N VAL A 71 -2.93 -8.25 6.94
CA VAL A 71 -4.13 -8.62 7.73
C VAL A 71 -3.96 -9.92 8.53
N ASP A 72 -2.97 -10.73 8.17
CA ASP A 72 -2.64 -12.01 8.82
C ASP A 72 -1.12 -12.32 8.72
N GLU A 73 -0.68 -13.39 9.40
CA GLU A 73 0.73 -13.78 9.41
C GLU A 73 1.23 -14.32 8.07
N GLU A 74 0.35 -14.83 7.21
CA GLU A 74 0.76 -15.32 5.89
C GLU A 74 1.11 -14.14 4.98
N GLN A 75 0.27 -13.11 4.92
CA GLN A 75 0.58 -11.86 4.23
C GLN A 75 1.85 -11.20 4.78
N LYS A 76 2.07 -11.25 6.10
CA LYS A 76 3.31 -10.74 6.69
C LYS A 76 4.53 -11.48 6.17
N ARG A 77 4.52 -12.82 6.19
CA ARG A 77 5.61 -13.66 5.67
C ARG A 77 5.92 -13.33 4.22
N ILE A 78 4.89 -13.25 3.39
CA ILE A 78 4.98 -12.94 1.97
C ILE A 78 5.54 -11.52 1.73
N ALA A 79 5.10 -10.54 2.52
CA ALA A 79 5.62 -9.17 2.46
C ALA A 79 7.10 -9.11 2.83
N GLU A 80 7.52 -9.81 3.89
CA GLU A 80 8.91 -9.88 4.33
C GLU A 80 9.80 -10.52 3.27
N GLU A 81 9.36 -11.62 2.67
CA GLU A 81 10.05 -12.30 1.56
C GLU A 81 10.22 -11.37 0.35
N THR A 82 9.16 -10.65 -0.02
CA THR A 82 9.19 -9.70 -1.14
C THR A 82 10.14 -8.54 -0.88
N VAL A 83 10.07 -7.92 0.31
CA VAL A 83 10.98 -6.83 0.70
C VAL A 83 12.44 -7.31 0.76
N ASN A 84 12.67 -8.55 1.19
CA ASN A 84 14.01 -9.15 1.18
C ASN A 84 14.52 -9.41 -0.25
N ALA A 85 13.66 -9.86 -1.16
CA ALA A 85 14.01 -10.01 -2.58
C ALA A 85 14.38 -8.67 -3.22
N LEU A 86 13.67 -7.58 -2.87
CA LEU A 86 13.99 -6.24 -3.34
C LEU A 86 15.39 -5.77 -2.90
N LYS A 87 15.81 -6.06 -1.67
CA LYS A 87 17.18 -5.73 -1.19
C LYS A 87 18.26 -6.35 -2.09
N GLY A 88 18.06 -7.59 -2.53
CA GLY A 88 18.98 -8.28 -3.45
C GLY A 88 19.08 -7.58 -4.81
N GLY A 89 17.96 -7.05 -5.32
CA GLY A 89 17.90 -6.31 -6.59
C GLY A 89 18.39 -4.85 -6.51
N SER A 90 18.31 -4.21 -5.35
CA SER A 90 18.63 -2.79 -5.16
C SER A 90 20.13 -2.45 -5.09
N LYS A 91 21.01 -3.38 -5.50
CA LYS A 91 22.49 -3.17 -5.56
C LYS A 91 23.08 -2.65 -4.24
N GLY A 92 22.61 -3.18 -3.12
CA GLY A 92 23.09 -2.81 -1.79
C GLY A 92 22.48 -1.54 -1.19
N LYS A 93 21.49 -0.91 -1.85
CA LYS A 93 20.73 0.18 -1.25
C LYS A 93 19.79 -0.35 -0.17
N LYS A 94 19.56 0.48 0.85
CA LYS A 94 18.57 0.22 1.89
C LYS A 94 17.16 0.30 1.30
N ILE A 95 16.33 -0.68 1.63
CA ILE A 95 14.88 -0.64 1.39
C ILE A 95 14.21 0.04 2.57
N TYR A 96 13.31 0.98 2.29
CA TYR A 96 12.58 1.79 3.27
C TYR A 96 11.09 1.40 3.37
N THR A 97 10.74 0.21 2.91
CA THR A 97 9.38 -0.35 3.04
C THR A 97 9.14 -0.86 4.45
N ASP A 98 8.16 -0.27 5.14
CA ASP A 98 7.70 -0.76 6.43
C ASP A 98 6.68 -1.90 6.25
N ILE A 99 6.72 -2.90 7.13
CA ILE A 99 5.76 -4.01 7.16
C ILE A 99 5.07 -3.95 8.53
N GLU A 100 3.79 -3.61 8.54
CA GLU A 100 3.03 -3.33 9.75
C GLU A 100 1.69 -4.06 9.73
N PRO A 101 1.13 -4.46 10.89
CA PRO A 101 -0.22 -4.99 10.92
C PRO A 101 -1.22 -3.91 10.49
N VAL A 102 -2.27 -4.32 9.79
CA VAL A 102 -3.34 -3.41 9.39
C VAL A 102 -4.00 -2.79 10.63
N SER A 103 -4.30 -1.50 10.52
CA SER A 103 -5.05 -0.75 11.54
C SER A 103 -6.35 -0.25 10.92
N ALA A 104 -7.05 0.69 11.57
CA ALA A 104 -8.24 1.28 10.98
C ALA A 104 -7.91 1.88 9.60
N PHE A 105 -8.76 1.58 8.61
CA PHE A 105 -8.69 2.16 7.28
C PHE A 105 -9.80 3.19 7.10
N TYR A 106 -9.44 4.41 6.74
CA TYR A 106 -10.37 5.50 6.51
C TYR A 106 -10.41 5.82 5.02
N ARG A 107 -11.55 5.57 4.39
CA ARG A 107 -11.77 5.90 2.98
C ARG A 107 -11.53 7.40 2.76
N ALA A 108 -10.72 7.73 1.76
CA ALA A 108 -10.47 9.12 1.37
C ALA A 108 -11.71 9.75 0.71
N GLU A 109 -11.72 11.07 0.62
CA GLU A 109 -12.79 11.85 0.03
C GLU A 109 -13.12 11.40 -1.41
N GLU A 110 -14.38 11.53 -1.83
CA GLU A 110 -14.88 10.94 -3.07
C GLU A 110 -14.15 11.44 -4.33
N TYR A 111 -13.63 12.66 -4.32
CA TYR A 111 -12.85 13.19 -5.45
C TYR A 111 -11.50 12.47 -5.66
N HIS A 112 -10.98 11.76 -4.66
CA HIS A 112 -9.78 10.93 -4.78
C HIS A 112 -10.06 9.55 -5.38
N GLN A 113 -11.30 9.07 -5.29
CA GLN A 113 -11.68 7.74 -5.76
C GLN A 113 -11.79 7.72 -7.29
N ASP A 114 -11.25 6.69 -7.94
CA ASP A 114 -11.29 6.53 -9.41
C ASP A 114 -10.81 7.77 -10.19
N TYR A 115 -9.87 8.55 -9.62
CA TYR A 115 -9.50 9.88 -10.13
C TYR A 115 -9.23 9.91 -11.64
N TYR A 116 -8.36 9.03 -12.15
CA TYR A 116 -8.04 8.98 -13.59
C TYR A 116 -9.23 8.60 -14.48
N ARG A 117 -10.17 7.78 -13.99
CA ARG A 117 -11.40 7.46 -14.73
C ARG A 117 -12.32 8.67 -14.80
N LYS A 118 -12.41 9.44 -13.72
CA LYS A 118 -13.22 10.66 -13.64
C LYS A 118 -12.67 11.81 -14.50
N GLN A 119 -11.35 11.90 -14.68
CA GLN A 119 -10.69 12.92 -15.51
C GLN A 119 -10.69 12.63 -17.01
N ARG A 120 -11.01 11.39 -17.41
CA ARG A 120 -11.04 10.95 -18.81
C ARG A 120 -12.46 10.92 -19.42
N GLY A 121 -13.44 11.49 -18.71
CA GLY A 121 -14.79 11.75 -19.22
C GLY A 121 -14.99 13.23 -19.50
#